data_AF-A0A6V8EY37-F1
#
_entry.id   AF-A0A6V8EY37-F1
#
_cell.length_a   1.000
_cell.length_b   1.000
_cell.length_c   1.000
_cell.angle_alpha   90.00
_cell.angle_beta   90.00
_cell.angle_gamma   90.00
#
_symmetry.space_group_name_H-M   'P 1'
#
loop_
_entity.id
_entity.type
_entity.pdbx_description
1 polymer ?
#
loop_
_entity_poly.entity_id
_entity_poly.type
_entity_poly.pdbx_seq_one_letter_code
_entity_poly.pdbx_strand_id
1 'polypeptide(L)'
;MQKRIRKTVQKMVLLITVVGLFTGTFSTGVVSNLTKSTLPSALLNTNSEVRTNVKESEMGRSLAEGYTLQYTINFSKDDLSIDKFLGYDLVSMKDCSYLTDVGKPLLPAKRIMVALPTGMKVTNVQILSTREQPIPGIYTIFPRQKPLPVGETHDPILIVQPDKSIYLSPHPYPSSLISLGTQTDLAGQSMIELTINPLHYLPLQKKLTLTQSISFVIEGVEGYICGDYLPQRISENGRMIYEQMVKD
;
A
#
# COMPACT_ATOMS: atom_id res chain seq x y z
N MET A 1 -8.18 43.58 52.70
CA MET A 1 -9.59 43.98 52.95
C MET A 1 -10.08 44.78 51.75
N GLN A 2 -11.37 44.71 51.36
CA GLN A 2 -11.92 45.12 50.03
C GLN A 2 -11.54 44.09 48.92
N LYS A 3 -12.41 43.57 48.02
CA LYS A 3 -13.42 44.13 47.06
C LYS A 3 -12.76 44.78 45.82
N ARG A 4 -13.27 44.69 44.57
CA ARG A 4 -14.33 43.88 43.89
C ARG A 4 -14.28 44.14 42.35
N ILE A 5 -14.65 43.16 41.52
CA ILE A 5 -15.43 43.26 40.24
C ILE A 5 -15.10 44.34 39.16
N ARG A 6 -14.94 43.91 37.89
CA ARG A 6 -15.53 44.46 36.63
C ARG A 6 -15.36 43.43 35.49
N LYS A 7 -16.43 42.96 34.84
CA LYS A 7 -17.13 43.44 33.59
C LYS A 7 -16.26 43.30 32.31
N THR A 8 -16.67 42.58 31.24
CA THR A 8 -17.75 42.84 30.25
C THR A 8 -17.46 44.12 29.44
N VAL A 9 -17.60 44.26 28.10
CA VAL A 9 -18.45 43.60 27.06
C VAL A 9 -17.60 42.69 26.11
N GLN A 10 -17.77 42.45 24.78
CA GLN A 10 -18.69 42.88 23.69
C GLN A 10 -18.85 41.77 22.61
N LYS A 11 -19.77 41.96 21.63
CA LYS A 11 -19.81 41.33 20.29
C LYS A 11 -20.11 42.41 19.25
N MET A 12 -19.60 42.30 18.01
CA MET A 12 -20.35 42.71 16.81
C MET A 12 -19.76 42.17 15.49
N VAL A 13 -20.54 42.27 14.42
CA VAL A 13 -20.28 41.76 13.06
C VAL A 13 -20.25 42.94 12.08
N LEU A 14 -19.44 42.86 11.02
CA LEU A 14 -19.78 43.51 9.75
C LEU A 14 -19.28 42.70 8.55
N LEU A 15 -19.98 42.84 7.42
CA LEU A 15 -19.78 42.13 6.16
C LEU A 15 -19.80 43.17 5.03
N ILE A 16 -18.79 43.17 4.15
CA ILE A 16 -18.80 43.95 2.90
C ILE A 16 -18.28 43.05 1.76
N THR A 17 -18.95 43.12 0.62
CA THR A 17 -18.64 42.38 -0.62
C THR A 17 -18.41 43.38 -1.75
N VAL A 18 -17.43 43.13 -2.63
CA VAL A 18 -17.28 43.84 -3.92
C VAL A 18 -17.00 42.79 -5.01
N VAL A 19 -17.47 43.04 -6.24
CA VAL A 19 -17.61 42.05 -7.31
C VAL A 19 -16.98 42.56 -8.62
N GLY A 20 -16.36 41.65 -9.38
CA GLY A 20 -16.21 41.77 -10.84
C GLY A 20 -14.80 41.57 -11.40
N LEU A 21 -14.61 41.19 -12.67
CA LEU A 21 -15.58 40.80 -13.73
C LEU A 21 -14.83 40.08 -14.88
N PHE A 22 -15.50 39.14 -15.57
CA PHE A 22 -15.24 38.69 -16.98
C PHE A 22 -13.92 37.94 -17.30
N THR A 23 -13.82 37.06 -18.32
CA THR A 23 -14.74 36.38 -19.28
C THR A 23 -14.43 34.85 -19.24
N GLY A 24 -15.31 33.88 -19.56
CA GLY A 24 -15.91 33.51 -20.87
C GLY A 24 -15.16 32.29 -21.49
N THR A 25 -15.73 31.31 -22.22
CA THR A 25 -17.11 31.06 -22.70
C THR A 25 -17.34 29.56 -23.04
N PHE A 26 -18.57 29.07 -22.81
CA PHE A 26 -19.33 28.01 -23.52
C PHE A 26 -18.66 26.75 -24.14
N SER A 27 -19.24 25.58 -23.83
CA SER A 27 -20.00 24.77 -24.82
C SER A 27 -20.99 23.78 -24.17
N THR A 28 -21.92 23.24 -24.95
CA THR A 28 -22.94 22.22 -24.60
C THR A 28 -22.40 20.79 -24.73
N GLY A 29 -23.00 19.73 -24.19
CA GLY A 29 -24.24 19.59 -23.41
C GLY A 29 -25.27 18.68 -24.09
N VAL A 30 -25.37 17.41 -23.66
CA VAL A 30 -26.42 16.43 -24.07
C VAL A 30 -26.83 15.59 -22.86
N VAL A 31 -28.13 15.29 -22.75
CA VAL A 31 -28.71 14.35 -21.79
C VAL A 31 -29.48 13.28 -22.56
N SER A 32 -29.35 12.01 -22.16
CA SER A 32 -30.27 10.95 -22.56
C SER A 32 -30.49 9.97 -21.39
N ASN A 33 -31.75 9.83 -20.98
CA ASN A 33 -32.18 8.82 -20.01
C ASN A 33 -32.97 7.73 -20.73
N LEU A 34 -32.64 6.46 -20.49
CA LEU A 34 -33.53 5.34 -20.77
C LEU A 34 -33.56 4.38 -19.58
N THR A 35 -34.77 3.89 -19.29
CA THR A 35 -35.03 2.75 -18.40
C THR A 35 -35.54 1.59 -19.29
N LYS A 36 -35.67 0.31 -18.91
CA LYS A 36 -35.86 -0.31 -17.58
C LYS A 36 -35.79 -1.85 -17.74
N SER A 37 -35.01 -2.62 -16.94
CA SER A 37 -35.37 -4.02 -16.56
C SER A 37 -34.32 -4.78 -15.69
N THR A 38 -34.75 -5.17 -14.49
CA THR A 38 -34.70 -6.55 -13.93
C THR A 38 -33.38 -7.35 -13.78
N LEU A 39 -32.85 -7.31 -12.55
CA LEU A 39 -32.15 -8.39 -11.80
C LEU A 39 -30.68 -8.75 -12.16
N PRO A 40 -29.90 -9.31 -11.20
CA PRO A 40 -28.50 -8.91 -11.04
C PRO A 40 -27.44 -9.98 -11.34
N SER A 41 -26.26 -9.51 -11.72
CA SER A 41 -24.98 -10.22 -11.61
C SER A 41 -23.97 -9.32 -10.91
N ALA A 42 -23.44 -9.75 -9.76
CA ALA A 42 -22.46 -8.97 -9.01
C ALA A 42 -21.04 -9.27 -9.51
N LEU A 43 -20.36 -8.25 -10.07
CA LEU A 43 -18.91 -8.24 -10.30
C LEU A 43 -18.33 -6.88 -9.90
N LEU A 44 -17.00 -6.84 -9.73
CA LEU A 44 -16.27 -5.81 -9.00
C LEU A 44 -16.41 -4.42 -9.66
N ASN A 45 -16.60 -3.39 -8.83
CA ASN A 45 -16.49 -1.99 -9.23
C ASN A 45 -15.64 -1.21 -8.21
N THR A 46 -14.33 -1.45 -8.23
CA THR A 46 -13.36 -0.79 -7.35
C THR A 46 -12.86 0.52 -7.96
N ASN A 47 -13.76 1.50 -8.09
CA ASN A 47 -13.39 2.88 -8.46
C ASN A 47 -12.75 3.61 -7.28
N SER A 48 -11.52 3.24 -6.93
CA SER A 48 -10.63 4.08 -6.14
C SER A 48 -9.79 4.96 -7.07
N GLU A 49 -9.93 6.29 -6.97
CA GLU A 49 -9.02 7.23 -7.63
C GLU A 49 -7.62 7.13 -7.01
N VAL A 50 -6.81 6.19 -7.48
CA VAL A 50 -5.41 6.06 -7.12
C VAL A 50 -4.64 7.21 -7.75
N ARG A 51 -4.39 8.27 -6.98
CA ARG A 51 -3.55 9.42 -7.41
C ARG A 51 -2.07 9.08 -7.29
N THR A 52 -1.64 8.09 -8.08
CA THR A 52 -0.23 7.76 -8.31
C THR A 52 0.45 8.87 -9.11
N ASN A 53 1.01 9.85 -8.39
CA ASN A 53 1.95 10.82 -8.95
C ASN A 53 3.31 10.13 -9.20
N VAL A 54 3.35 9.17 -10.13
CA VAL A 54 4.59 8.60 -10.65
C VAL A 54 5.27 9.66 -11.51
N LYS A 55 6.40 10.16 -11.02
CA LYS A 55 7.34 10.93 -11.85
C LYS A 55 8.37 9.97 -12.41
N GLU A 56 8.05 9.39 -13.56
CA GLU A 56 9.03 8.72 -14.39
C GLU A 56 10.02 9.78 -14.93
N SER A 57 11.32 9.54 -14.76
CA SER A 57 12.39 10.42 -15.21
C SER A 57 13.30 9.68 -16.19
N GLU A 58 13.66 10.32 -17.29
CA GLU A 58 14.21 9.64 -18.47
C GLU A 58 15.52 8.86 -18.22
N MET A 59 15.64 7.75 -18.94
CA MET A 59 16.62 6.69 -18.72
C MET A 59 17.95 6.97 -19.44
N GLY A 60 18.99 7.32 -18.67
CA GLY A 60 20.36 7.48 -19.17
C GLY A 60 21.23 6.23 -18.98
N ARG A 61 21.72 5.66 -20.08
CA ARG A 61 22.74 4.59 -20.07
C ARG A 61 24.15 5.16 -19.90
N SER A 62 25.00 4.49 -19.10
CA SER A 62 26.34 4.97 -18.79
C SER A 62 27.32 3.88 -18.29
N LEU A 63 27.68 2.92 -19.16
CA LEU A 63 28.97 2.19 -19.21
C LEU A 63 29.47 1.39 -17.98
N ALA A 64 28.76 1.41 -16.86
CA ALA A 64 28.82 0.45 -15.77
C ALA A 64 27.37 0.11 -15.39
N GLU A 65 26.66 -0.48 -16.35
CA GLU A 65 25.19 -0.37 -16.46
C GLU A 65 24.43 -1.27 -15.49
N GLY A 66 24.36 -0.81 -14.24
CA GLY A 66 23.27 -1.15 -13.33
C GLY A 66 21.99 -0.40 -13.70
N TYR A 67 20.86 -0.99 -13.34
CA TYR A 67 19.54 -0.39 -13.44
C TYR A 67 19.14 0.26 -12.11
N THR A 68 18.54 1.44 -12.18
CA THR A 68 18.16 2.24 -11.01
C THR A 68 16.75 2.78 -11.20
N LEU A 69 15.82 2.41 -10.30
CA LEU A 69 14.42 2.86 -10.35
C LEU A 69 14.04 3.52 -9.02
N GLN A 70 13.62 4.79 -9.03
CA GLN A 70 13.28 5.54 -7.81
C GLN A 70 11.77 5.68 -7.62
N TYR A 71 11.29 5.44 -6.40
CA TYR A 71 9.88 5.56 -6.03
C TYR A 71 9.69 6.32 -4.71
N THR A 72 8.52 6.94 -4.56
CA THR A 72 8.05 7.50 -3.29
C THR A 72 6.62 7.05 -3.04
N ILE A 73 6.39 6.39 -1.90
CA ILE A 73 5.07 5.94 -1.46
C ILE A 73 4.65 6.74 -0.23
N ASN A 74 3.39 7.15 -0.19
CA ASN A 74 2.82 7.96 0.89
C ASN A 74 1.61 7.26 1.50
N PHE A 75 1.39 7.51 2.80
CA PHE A 75 0.31 6.92 3.60
C PHE A 75 -0.29 8.00 4.51
N SER A 76 -1.61 8.24 4.45
CA SER A 76 -2.24 9.18 5.39
C SER A 76 -2.52 8.53 6.73
N LYS A 77 -2.62 9.37 7.78
CA LYS A 77 -3.25 8.97 9.05
C LYS A 77 -4.76 8.77 8.87
N ASP A 78 -5.38 9.42 7.89
CA ASP A 78 -6.83 9.32 7.65
C ASP A 78 -7.23 7.98 7.00
N ASP A 79 -6.25 7.25 6.44
CA ASP A 79 -6.43 5.89 5.91
C ASP A 79 -6.34 4.80 7.00
N LEU A 80 -6.07 5.16 8.27
CA LEU A 80 -5.77 4.27 9.40
C LEU A 80 -6.97 4.16 10.37
N SER A 81 -7.54 2.96 10.54
CA SER A 81 -8.48 2.65 11.62
C SER A 81 -7.81 1.84 12.73
N ILE A 82 -8.24 2.07 13.98
CA ILE A 82 -7.84 1.29 15.14
C ILE A 82 -9.09 0.93 15.95
N ASP A 83 -9.46 -0.33 15.88
CA ASP A 83 -10.64 -0.91 16.50
C ASP A 83 -10.25 -1.80 17.70
N LYS A 84 -11.23 -2.25 18.49
CA LYS A 84 -11.00 -3.14 19.65
C LYS A 84 -11.62 -4.51 19.43
N PHE A 85 -10.83 -5.57 19.62
CA PHE A 85 -11.28 -6.96 19.51
C PHE A 85 -10.63 -7.83 20.60
N LEU A 86 -11.44 -8.55 21.38
CA LEU A 86 -11.01 -9.41 22.49
C LEU A 86 -10.03 -8.73 23.49
N GLY A 87 -10.16 -7.41 23.70
CA GLY A 87 -9.28 -6.61 24.55
C GLY A 87 -8.01 -6.08 23.88
N TYR A 88 -7.71 -6.54 22.67
CA TYR A 88 -6.58 -6.09 21.84
C TYR A 88 -6.98 -4.94 20.89
N ASP A 89 -5.97 -4.27 20.34
CA ASP A 89 -6.08 -3.32 19.25
C ASP A 89 -6.02 -4.04 17.90
N LEU A 90 -7.06 -3.88 17.07
CA LEU A 90 -7.07 -4.29 15.68
C LEU A 90 -6.78 -3.07 14.82
N VAL A 91 -5.59 -3.02 14.23
CA VAL A 91 -5.17 -1.90 13.38
C VAL A 91 -5.39 -2.30 11.92
N SER A 92 -6.06 -1.45 11.14
CA SER A 92 -6.26 -1.64 9.70
C SER A 92 -5.90 -0.37 8.94
N MET A 93 -5.49 -0.52 7.67
CA MET A 93 -5.19 0.63 6.83
C MET A 93 -5.66 0.39 5.40
N LYS A 94 -6.13 1.45 4.74
CA LYS A 94 -6.66 1.40 3.37
C LYS A 94 -5.63 0.85 2.37
N ASP A 95 -6.12 0.09 1.40
CA ASP A 95 -5.34 -0.50 0.30
C ASP A 95 -4.11 -1.32 0.79
N CYS A 96 -4.23 -1.95 1.96
CA CYS A 96 -3.20 -2.78 2.59
C CYS A 96 -3.73 -4.18 2.92
N SER A 97 -2.84 -5.16 2.83
CA SER A 97 -3.03 -6.52 3.35
C SER A 97 -2.56 -6.60 4.81
N TYR A 98 -2.39 -7.81 5.37
CA TYR A 98 -1.83 -8.03 6.70
C TYR A 98 -0.56 -8.86 6.66
N LEU A 99 0.34 -8.63 7.62
CA LEU A 99 1.44 -9.55 7.89
C LEU A 99 0.91 -10.94 8.29
N THR A 100 1.63 -11.98 7.87
CA THR A 100 1.20 -13.38 7.91
C THR A 100 1.85 -14.20 9.03
N ASP A 101 2.79 -13.61 9.76
CA ASP A 101 3.51 -14.23 10.89
C ASP A 101 2.57 -14.60 12.05
N VAL A 102 2.17 -15.86 12.15
CA VAL A 102 1.29 -16.37 13.22
C VAL A 102 1.87 -16.08 14.61
N GLY A 103 1.03 -15.54 15.51
CA GLY A 103 1.38 -15.17 16.89
C GLY A 103 2.03 -13.79 17.06
N LYS A 104 2.56 -13.18 15.99
CA LYS A 104 3.15 -11.83 16.02
C LYS A 104 2.07 -10.74 15.85
N PRO A 105 2.36 -9.46 16.13
CA PRO A 105 1.41 -8.37 15.96
C PRO A 105 0.77 -8.31 14.56
N LEU A 106 -0.57 -8.33 14.52
CA LEU A 106 -1.35 -8.19 13.29
C LEU A 106 -1.31 -6.74 12.79
N LEU A 107 -0.28 -6.41 12.02
CA LEU A 107 -0.11 -5.09 11.41
C LEU A 107 -0.43 -5.12 9.90
N PRO A 108 -1.02 -4.03 9.36
CA PRO A 108 -1.22 -3.87 7.92
C PRO A 108 0.11 -3.72 7.18
N ALA A 109 0.18 -4.30 5.97
CA ALA A 109 1.32 -4.23 5.07
C ALA A 109 0.86 -4.08 3.61
N LYS A 110 1.46 -3.14 2.88
CA LYS A 110 1.12 -2.87 1.48
C LYS A 110 2.06 -3.65 0.57
N ARG A 111 1.52 -4.59 -0.19
CA ARG A 111 2.22 -5.27 -1.28
C ARG A 111 2.03 -4.48 -2.56
N ILE A 112 3.08 -4.32 -3.34
CA ILE A 112 3.04 -3.81 -4.71
C ILE A 112 3.85 -4.73 -5.61
N MET A 113 3.50 -4.77 -6.89
CA MET A 113 4.37 -5.30 -7.94
C MET A 113 4.90 -4.12 -8.74
N VAL A 114 6.22 -4.06 -8.92
CA VAL A 114 6.89 -3.02 -9.73
C VAL A 114 7.37 -3.67 -11.01
N ALA A 115 6.93 -3.15 -12.16
CA ALA A 115 7.43 -3.54 -13.47
C ALA A 115 8.89 -3.09 -13.64
N LEU A 116 9.71 -3.96 -14.22
CA LEU A 116 11.15 -3.75 -14.38
C LEU A 116 11.53 -3.68 -15.87
N PRO A 117 12.58 -2.91 -16.24
CA PRO A 117 13.18 -3.01 -17.56
C PRO A 117 13.54 -4.44 -17.94
N THR A 118 13.38 -4.79 -19.22
CA THR A 118 13.84 -6.05 -19.79
C THR A 118 15.32 -6.29 -19.45
N GLY A 119 15.65 -7.49 -18.98
CA GLY A 119 17.02 -7.84 -18.57
C GLY A 119 17.38 -7.49 -17.12
N MET A 120 16.69 -6.53 -16.49
CA MET A 120 16.99 -6.12 -15.10
C MET A 120 16.72 -7.25 -14.09
N LYS A 121 17.79 -7.70 -13.42
CA LYS A 121 17.76 -8.50 -12.20
C LYS A 121 17.94 -7.61 -10.97
N VAL A 122 16.96 -7.59 -10.07
CA VAL A 122 17.05 -6.81 -8.83
C VAL A 122 18.15 -7.38 -7.93
N THR A 123 19.00 -6.50 -7.40
CA THR A 123 20.09 -6.83 -6.47
C THR A 123 19.87 -6.24 -5.08
N ASN A 124 19.26 -5.06 -4.99
CA ASN A 124 19.07 -4.34 -3.72
C ASN A 124 17.85 -3.41 -3.76
N VAL A 125 17.36 -3.01 -2.59
CA VAL A 125 16.38 -1.93 -2.42
C VAL A 125 16.85 -1.01 -1.30
N GLN A 126 17.33 0.18 -1.65
CA GLN A 126 17.83 1.17 -0.70
C GLN A 126 16.73 2.19 -0.34
N ILE A 127 16.50 2.40 0.96
CA ILE A 127 15.66 3.50 1.44
C ILE A 127 16.50 4.79 1.42
N LEU A 128 16.03 5.81 0.71
CA LEU A 128 16.65 7.12 0.62
C LEU A 128 16.21 8.04 1.78
N SER A 129 14.92 8.01 2.12
CA SER A 129 14.36 8.84 3.19
C SER A 129 13.02 8.31 3.70
N THR A 130 12.71 8.62 4.95
CA THR A 130 11.41 8.37 5.57
C THR A 130 10.86 9.64 6.21
N ARG A 131 9.53 9.69 6.38
CA ARG A 131 8.87 10.66 7.26
C ARG A 131 7.95 9.89 8.20
N GLU A 132 8.26 9.94 9.49
CA GLU A 132 7.50 9.22 10.53
C GLU A 132 6.63 10.15 11.37
N GLN A 133 5.49 9.65 11.80
CA GLN A 133 4.57 10.29 12.75
C GLN A 133 4.16 9.26 13.82
N PRO A 134 4.52 9.47 15.11
CA PRO A 134 3.99 8.68 16.21
C PRO A 134 2.46 8.79 16.29
N ILE A 135 1.78 7.66 16.51
CA ILE A 135 0.35 7.60 16.77
C ILE A 135 0.15 7.65 18.30
N PRO A 136 -0.50 8.70 18.86
CA PRO A 136 -0.63 8.85 20.31
C PRO A 136 -1.56 7.81 20.93
N GLY A 137 -1.03 6.96 21.80
CA GLY A 137 -1.80 5.95 22.54
C GLY A 137 -0.92 4.94 23.26
N ILE A 138 -1.55 3.92 23.83
CA ILE A 138 -0.92 2.73 24.39
C ILE A 138 -1.63 1.53 23.77
N TYR A 139 -0.96 0.85 22.84
CA TYR A 139 -1.54 -0.18 21.99
C TYR A 139 -1.13 -1.57 22.44
N THR A 140 -2.03 -2.54 22.35
CA THR A 140 -1.74 -3.97 22.51
C THR A 140 -2.29 -4.69 21.29
N ILE A 141 -1.52 -4.67 20.19
CA ILE A 141 -1.95 -5.18 18.88
C ILE A 141 -2.41 -6.63 18.97
N PHE A 142 -3.49 -6.99 18.30
CA PHE A 142 -4.02 -8.37 18.26
C PHE A 142 -3.00 -9.33 17.62
N PRO A 143 -2.76 -10.54 18.17
CA PRO A 143 -1.85 -11.51 17.55
C PRO A 143 -2.45 -12.12 16.28
N ARG A 144 -1.62 -12.26 15.24
CA ARG A 144 -2.01 -12.90 13.97
C ARG A 144 -2.44 -14.34 14.21
N GLN A 145 -3.67 -14.65 13.82
CA GLN A 145 -4.23 -16.00 13.90
C GLN A 145 -3.75 -16.86 12.72
N LYS A 146 -3.84 -18.20 12.86
CA LYS A 146 -3.63 -19.13 11.75
C LYS A 146 -4.70 -18.90 10.67
N PRO A 147 -4.38 -19.08 9.37
CA PRO A 147 -5.41 -19.17 8.34
C PRO A 147 -6.29 -20.40 8.58
N LEU A 148 -7.58 -20.28 8.30
CA LEU A 148 -8.55 -21.37 8.36
C LEU A 148 -8.90 -21.81 6.93
N PRO A 149 -8.92 -23.12 6.61
CA PRO A 149 -9.39 -23.61 5.32
C PRO A 149 -10.86 -23.26 5.07
N VAL A 150 -11.20 -22.92 3.83
CA VAL A 150 -12.58 -22.59 3.45
C VAL A 150 -13.43 -23.86 3.50
N GLY A 151 -14.47 -23.86 4.33
CA GLY A 151 -15.39 -24.98 4.52
C GLY A 151 -15.17 -25.79 5.81
N GLU A 152 -14.09 -25.56 6.56
CA GLU A 152 -13.88 -26.22 7.85
C GLU A 152 -14.52 -25.45 9.02
N THR A 153 -15.64 -25.97 9.54
CA THR A 153 -16.26 -25.48 10.78
C THR A 153 -15.60 -26.10 12.02
N HIS A 154 -14.42 -25.63 12.39
CA HIS A 154 -13.76 -26.03 13.64
C HIS A 154 -14.25 -25.18 14.81
N ASP A 155 -15.08 -25.77 15.68
CA ASP A 155 -15.44 -25.19 16.96
C ASP A 155 -14.83 -26.01 18.12
N PRO A 156 -14.19 -25.38 19.13
CA PRO A 156 -13.85 -23.96 19.24
C PRO A 156 -12.53 -23.60 18.51
N ILE A 157 -12.50 -22.46 17.83
CA ILE A 157 -11.26 -21.92 17.25
C ILE A 157 -10.30 -21.51 18.39
N LEU A 158 -9.22 -22.26 18.59
CA LEU A 158 -8.18 -21.95 19.58
C LEU A 158 -7.42 -20.68 19.19
N ILE A 159 -7.71 -19.57 19.88
CA ILE A 159 -7.03 -18.28 19.70
C ILE A 159 -5.53 -18.43 19.98
N VAL A 160 -4.74 -18.18 18.94
CA VAL A 160 -3.27 -18.09 18.99
C VAL A 160 -2.87 -17.00 19.97
N GLN A 161 -2.11 -17.39 20.97
CA GLN A 161 -1.60 -16.48 22.00
C GLN A 161 -0.48 -15.58 21.45
N PRO A 162 -0.29 -14.37 22.01
CA PRO A 162 0.82 -13.49 21.62
C PRO A 162 2.20 -14.17 21.77
N ASP A 163 3.01 -14.09 20.72
CA ASP A 163 4.40 -14.55 20.75
C ASP A 163 5.20 -13.70 21.74
N LYS A 164 5.51 -14.29 22.91
CA LYS A 164 6.24 -13.63 23.99
C LYS A 164 7.62 -13.11 23.55
N SER A 165 8.27 -13.74 22.56
CA SER A 165 9.58 -13.29 22.06
C SER A 165 9.50 -11.94 21.35
N ILE A 166 8.36 -11.64 20.71
CA ILE A 166 8.08 -10.36 20.04
C ILE A 166 7.38 -9.40 20.98
N TYR A 167 6.33 -9.82 21.68
CA TYR A 167 5.51 -8.94 22.53
C TYR A 167 6.23 -8.40 23.77
N LEU A 168 7.33 -9.02 24.19
CA LEU A 168 8.20 -8.52 25.26
C LEU A 168 9.51 -7.91 24.72
N SER A 169 9.68 -7.83 23.40
CA SER A 169 10.88 -7.26 22.76
C SER A 169 10.91 -5.73 22.87
N PRO A 170 12.08 -5.12 23.15
CA PRO A 170 12.27 -3.68 23.03
C PRO A 170 12.42 -3.20 21.57
N HIS A 171 12.57 -4.12 20.61
CA HIS A 171 12.80 -3.84 19.20
C HIS A 171 11.48 -3.64 18.43
N PRO A 172 11.46 -2.81 17.37
CA PRO A 172 10.27 -2.63 16.55
C PRO A 172 9.89 -3.89 15.76
N TYR A 173 8.60 -4.14 15.62
CA TYR A 173 8.03 -5.12 14.71
C TYR A 173 7.08 -4.42 13.71
N PRO A 174 7.18 -4.71 12.39
CA PRO A 174 8.28 -5.43 11.75
C PRO A 174 9.61 -4.65 11.86
N SER A 175 10.74 -5.32 11.65
CA SER A 175 12.06 -4.70 11.69
C SER A 175 12.45 -3.98 10.39
N SER A 176 11.88 -4.39 9.26
CA SER A 176 12.09 -3.79 7.94
C SER A 176 10.92 -2.87 7.54
N LEU A 177 11.25 -1.72 6.95
CA LEU A 177 10.29 -0.79 6.32
C LEU A 177 9.83 -1.28 4.94
N ILE A 178 10.74 -1.87 4.17
CA ILE A 178 10.50 -2.53 2.88
C ILE A 178 11.15 -3.91 2.94
N SER A 179 10.46 -4.91 2.43
CA SER A 179 10.95 -6.28 2.28
C SER A 179 10.86 -6.69 0.82
N LEU A 180 11.99 -7.16 0.26
CA LEU A 180 12.09 -7.67 -1.10
C LEU A 180 11.41 -9.04 -1.20
N GLY A 181 10.45 -9.18 -2.11
CA GLY A 181 9.79 -10.45 -2.45
C GLY A 181 10.51 -11.18 -3.58
N THR A 182 9.77 -12.05 -4.28
CA THR A 182 10.31 -12.79 -5.44
C THR A 182 10.23 -11.95 -6.71
N GLN A 183 11.29 -11.95 -7.52
CA GLN A 183 11.22 -11.43 -8.89
C GLN A 183 10.55 -12.46 -9.80
N THR A 184 9.43 -12.06 -10.40
CA THR A 184 8.52 -12.89 -11.20
C THR A 184 8.34 -12.27 -12.57
N ASP A 185 7.60 -12.95 -13.44
CA ASP A 185 7.36 -12.52 -14.82
C ASP A 185 5.89 -12.79 -15.17
N LEU A 186 5.25 -11.83 -15.84
CA LEU A 186 3.85 -11.90 -16.24
C LEU A 186 3.70 -11.46 -17.70
N ALA A 187 3.40 -12.42 -18.58
CA ALA A 187 3.32 -12.25 -20.03
C ALA A 187 4.58 -11.62 -20.66
N GLY A 188 5.77 -11.90 -20.11
CA GLY A 188 7.06 -11.39 -20.56
C GLY A 188 7.49 -10.09 -19.89
N GLN A 189 6.63 -9.46 -19.08
CA GLN A 189 6.98 -8.33 -18.23
C GLN A 189 7.55 -8.81 -16.89
N SER A 190 8.87 -8.65 -16.73
CA SER A 190 9.60 -8.80 -15.46
C SER A 190 9.02 -7.88 -14.38
N MET A 191 8.78 -8.41 -13.18
CA MET A 191 8.20 -7.68 -12.04
C MET A 191 8.81 -8.11 -10.71
N ILE A 192 8.95 -7.19 -9.76
CA ILE A 192 9.33 -7.50 -8.37
C ILE A 192 8.19 -7.22 -7.40
N GLU A 193 7.87 -8.20 -6.53
CA GLU A 193 7.02 -7.95 -5.37
C GLU A 193 7.81 -7.19 -4.29
N LEU A 194 7.25 -6.09 -3.79
CA LEU A 194 7.75 -5.38 -2.61
C LEU A 194 6.66 -5.34 -1.53
N THR A 195 7.01 -5.75 -0.32
CA THR A 195 6.15 -5.57 0.87
C THR A 195 6.64 -4.35 1.65
N ILE A 196 5.85 -3.28 1.62
CA ILE A 196 6.08 -2.05 2.39
C ILE A 196 5.27 -2.10 3.68
N ASN A 197 5.92 -1.81 4.79
CA ASN A 197 5.35 -1.80 6.13
C ASN A 197 5.11 -0.34 6.56
N PRO A 198 3.87 0.18 6.48
CA PRO A 198 3.56 1.56 6.84
C PRO A 198 3.58 1.82 8.35
N LEU A 199 3.48 0.77 9.17
CA LEU A 199 3.41 0.87 10.63
C LEU A 199 4.53 0.07 11.29
N HIS A 200 5.17 0.68 12.29
CA HIS A 200 6.07 -0.01 13.22
C HIS A 200 5.49 0.06 14.63
N TYR A 201 5.40 -1.10 15.29
CA TYR A 201 4.97 -1.25 16.67
C TYR A 201 6.18 -1.58 17.54
N LEU A 202 6.36 -0.83 18.62
CA LEU A 202 7.36 -1.05 19.67
C LEU A 202 6.70 -1.80 20.83
N PRO A 203 6.85 -3.14 20.95
CA PRO A 203 5.92 -3.95 21.74
C PRO A 203 6.03 -3.74 23.24
N LEU A 204 7.25 -3.73 23.79
CA LEU A 204 7.50 -3.50 25.21
C LEU A 204 7.03 -2.11 25.66
N GLN A 205 7.18 -1.11 24.79
CA GLN A 205 6.79 0.28 25.04
C GLN A 205 5.32 0.56 24.68
N LYS A 206 4.62 -0.38 24.03
CA LYS A 206 3.24 -0.27 23.53
C LYS A 206 2.98 0.93 22.61
N LYS A 207 3.99 1.36 21.85
CA LYS A 207 3.91 2.53 20.94
C LYS A 207 3.74 2.10 19.49
N LEU A 208 3.01 2.90 18.73
CA LEU A 208 2.78 2.71 17.29
C LEU A 208 3.24 3.95 16.53
N THR A 209 3.99 3.76 15.45
CA THR A 209 4.46 4.83 14.57
C THR A 209 3.99 4.56 13.14
N LEU A 210 3.50 5.59 12.46
CA LEU A 210 3.13 5.58 11.04
C LEU A 210 4.23 6.24 10.21
N THR A 211 4.77 5.51 9.25
CA THR A 211 5.67 6.07 8.24
C THR A 211 4.82 6.67 7.12
N GLN A 212 4.65 8.00 7.14
CA GLN A 212 3.79 8.75 6.24
C GLN A 212 4.32 8.84 4.81
N SER A 213 5.63 8.73 4.64
CA SER A 213 6.31 8.78 3.35
C SER A 213 7.58 7.93 3.40
N ILE A 214 7.81 7.15 2.36
CA ILE A 214 9.04 6.36 2.16
C ILE A 214 9.50 6.59 0.73
N SER A 215 10.70 7.12 0.56
CA SER A 215 11.38 7.22 -0.73
C SER A 215 12.49 6.18 -0.80
N PHE A 216 12.54 5.42 -1.89
CA PHE A 216 13.48 4.32 -2.06
C PHE A 216 13.90 4.15 -3.51
N VAL A 217 14.99 3.42 -3.71
CA VAL A 217 15.56 3.04 -5.00
C VAL A 217 15.62 1.52 -5.07
N ILE A 218 15.20 0.97 -6.20
CA ILE A 218 15.47 -0.42 -6.59
C ILE A 218 16.72 -0.40 -7.45
N GLU A 219 17.73 -1.16 -7.06
CA GLU A 219 18.98 -1.35 -7.80
C GLU A 219 18.99 -2.73 -8.45
N GLY A 220 19.60 -2.84 -9.62
CA GLY A 220 19.73 -4.10 -10.34
C GLY A 220 20.88 -4.12 -11.33
N VAL A 221 21.10 -5.29 -11.93
CA VAL A 221 22.09 -5.52 -12.99
C VAL A 221 21.46 -6.31 -14.12
N GLU A 222 22.10 -6.34 -15.29
CA GLU A 222 21.68 -7.21 -16.39
C GLU A 222 21.75 -8.70 -16.00
N GLY A 223 20.78 -9.51 -16.45
CA GLY A 223 20.77 -10.96 -16.25
C GLY A 223 19.50 -11.55 -15.61
N TYR A 224 18.33 -10.91 -15.72
CA TYR A 224 17.04 -11.58 -15.53
C TYR A 224 16.45 -11.99 -16.87
N ILE A 225 16.09 -13.26 -17.00
CA ILE A 225 15.48 -13.82 -18.20
C ILE A 225 14.03 -14.17 -17.86
N CYS A 226 13.09 -13.57 -18.57
CA CYS A 226 11.66 -13.86 -18.49
C CYS A 226 11.37 -15.33 -18.85
N GLY A 227 10.28 -15.89 -18.34
CA GLY A 227 9.99 -17.31 -18.46
C GLY A 227 9.48 -17.70 -19.85
N ASP A 228 9.92 -18.86 -20.37
CA ASP A 228 9.26 -19.50 -21.52
C ASP A 228 7.82 -19.85 -21.13
N TYR A 229 6.83 -19.09 -21.62
CA TYR A 229 5.39 -19.39 -21.48
C TYR A 229 4.96 -20.65 -22.25
N LEU A 230 5.86 -21.22 -23.04
CA LEU A 230 5.64 -22.43 -23.82
C LEU A 230 5.91 -23.67 -22.96
N PRO A 231 5.01 -24.68 -22.95
CA PRO A 231 5.25 -25.89 -22.18
C PRO A 231 6.51 -26.60 -22.69
N GLN A 232 7.34 -27.11 -21.77
CA GLN A 232 8.65 -27.73 -22.06
C GLN A 232 8.65 -28.87 -23.09
N ARG A 233 7.47 -29.42 -23.43
CA ARG A 233 7.26 -30.51 -24.41
C ARG A 233 6.62 -30.05 -25.72
N ILE A 234 6.54 -28.75 -25.97
CA ILE A 234 6.04 -28.21 -27.24
C ILE A 234 6.95 -28.65 -28.41
N SER A 235 6.35 -29.01 -29.55
CA SER A 235 7.10 -29.29 -30.77
C SER A 235 7.56 -28.00 -31.45
N GLU A 236 8.59 -28.07 -32.29
CA GLU A 236 9.10 -26.91 -33.04
C GLU A 236 8.01 -26.24 -33.89
N ASN A 237 7.13 -27.03 -34.53
CA ASN A 237 5.97 -26.50 -35.25
C ASN A 237 4.98 -25.79 -34.32
N GLY A 238 4.79 -26.29 -33.09
CA GLY A 238 3.99 -25.60 -32.07
C GLY A 238 4.61 -24.27 -31.61
N ARG A 239 5.95 -24.19 -31.53
CA ARG A 239 6.66 -22.93 -31.26
C ARG A 239 6.44 -21.93 -32.40
N MET A 240 6.65 -22.34 -33.65
CA MET A 240 6.46 -21.46 -34.82
C MET A 240 5.04 -20.90 -34.93
N ILE A 241 4.00 -21.73 -34.68
CA ILE A 241 2.60 -21.26 -34.69
C ILE A 241 2.35 -20.20 -33.61
N TYR A 242 2.86 -20.41 -32.39
CA TYR A 242 2.72 -19.43 -31.31
C TYR A 242 3.52 -18.14 -31.61
N GLU A 243 4.73 -18.28 -32.14
CA GLU A 243 5.58 -17.17 -32.56
C GLU A 243 5.03 -16.36 -33.74
N GLN A 244 4.08 -16.92 -34.51
CA GLN A 244 3.31 -16.17 -35.52
C GLN A 244 2.15 -15.43 -34.84
N MET A 245 1.36 -16.12 -33.99
CA MET A 245 0.24 -15.54 -33.23
C MET A 245 0.59 -14.37 -32.30
N VAL A 246 1.87 -14.15 -31.99
CA VAL A 246 2.39 -13.04 -31.16
C VAL A 246 2.94 -11.87 -32.00
N LYS A 247 3.01 -12.01 -33.33
CA LYS A 247 3.56 -11.00 -34.26
C LYS A 247 2.50 -10.30 -35.12
N ASP A 248 1.27 -10.83 -35.15
CA ASP A 248 0.10 -10.31 -35.88
C ASP A 248 -0.83 -9.46 -34.96
#